data_AF-A0A7W4F7T4-F1
#
_entry.id   AF-A0A7W4F7T4-F1
#
_cell.length_a   1.000
_cell.length_b   1.000
_cell.length_c   1.000
_cell.angle_alpha   90.00
_cell.angle_beta   90.00
_cell.angle_gamma   90.00
#
_symmetry.space_group_name_H-M   'P 1'
#
loop_
_entity.id
_entity.type
_entity.pdbx_description
1 polymer ?
#
loop_
_entity_poly.entity_id
_entity_poly.type
_entity_poly.pdbx_seq_one_letter_code
_entity_poly.pdbx_strand_id
1 'polypeptide(L)'
;MMKLALRLGKTLGELQQSISMSELRLWAAYDRISPIGDERGDFLAAQLVAAFHNARRDPKSQPVDLNDMVIKWGASGDGPEESLTGLESWLDEMAG
;
A
#
# COMPACT_ATOMS: atom_id res chain seq x y z
N MET A 1 -6.40 0.90 8.82
CA MET A 1 -5.83 0.93 10.19
C MET A 1 -4.31 0.90 10.18
N MET A 2 -3.67 -0.13 9.62
CA MET A 2 -2.20 -0.24 9.61
C MET A 2 -1.51 0.92 8.87
N LYS A 3 -2.00 1.33 7.69
CA LYS A 3 -1.49 2.50 6.94
C LYS A 3 -1.51 3.80 7.76
N LEU A 4 -2.59 4.04 8.50
CA LEU A 4 -2.73 5.22 9.36
C LEU A 4 -1.73 5.18 10.52
N ALA A 5 -1.58 4.03 11.19
CA ALA A 5 -0.62 3.87 12.28
C ALA A 5 0.81 4.15 11.80
N LEU A 6 1.20 3.56 10.66
CA LEU A 6 2.48 3.80 10.01
C LEU A 6 2.70 5.28 9.68
N ARG A 7 1.68 5.95 9.11
CA ARG A 7 1.76 7.36 8.73
C ARG A 7 1.93 8.30 9.93
N LEU A 8 1.39 7.93 11.08
CA LEU A 8 1.54 8.65 12.34
C LEU A 8 2.80 8.25 13.12
N GLY A 9 3.61 7.32 12.61
CA GLY A 9 4.79 6.80 13.31
C GLY A 9 4.45 6.06 14.60
N LYS A 10 3.26 5.44 14.66
CA LYS A 10 2.74 4.73 15.84
C LYS A 10 2.59 3.24 15.53
N THR A 11 2.73 2.41 16.55
CA THR A 11 2.25 1.03 16.52
C THR A 11 0.72 0.99 16.49
N LEU A 12 0.14 -0.16 16.12
CA LEU A 12 -1.32 -0.32 16.10
C LEU A 12 -1.93 -0.20 17.51
N GLY A 13 -1.25 -0.73 18.53
CA GLY A 13 -1.69 -0.64 19.92
C GLY A 13 -1.73 0.80 20.44
N GLU A 14 -0.66 1.57 20.19
CA GLU A 14 -0.61 2.99 20.54
C GLU A 14 -1.68 3.81 19.82
N LEU A 15 -1.95 3.51 18.55
CA LEU A 15 -3.02 4.17 17.80
C LEU A 15 -4.38 3.90 18.46
N GLN A 16 -4.70 2.65 18.79
CA GLN A 16 -5.96 2.27 19.41
C GLN A 16 -6.18 2.93 20.78
N GLN A 17 -5.12 3.10 21.57
CA GLN A 17 -5.20 3.74 22.88
C GLN A 17 -5.31 5.27 22.80
N SER A 18 -4.77 5.88 21.73
CA SER A 18 -4.67 7.34 21.62
C SER A 18 -5.77 8.01 20.77
N ILE A 19 -6.57 7.25 20.02
CA ILE A 19 -7.60 7.79 19.13
C ILE A 19 -9.00 7.29 19.49
N SER A 20 -10.00 8.17 19.42
CA SER A 20 -11.40 7.76 19.63
C SER A 20 -11.94 6.99 18.41
N MET A 21 -12.93 6.12 18.64
CA MET A 21 -13.62 5.41 17.55
C MET A 21 -14.29 6.37 16.54
N SER A 22 -14.81 7.50 17.01
CA SER A 22 -15.42 8.51 16.14
C SER A 22 -14.41 9.15 15.20
N GLU A 23 -13.24 9.51 15.72
CA GLU A 23 -12.15 10.06 14.91
C GLU A 23 -11.57 9.02 13.95
N LEU A 24 -11.45 7.78 14.40
CA LEU A 24 -11.05 6.67 13.54
C LEU A 24 -11.98 6.49 12.33
N ARG A 25 -13.29 6.66 12.51
CA ARG A 25 -14.27 6.63 11.41
C ARG A 25 -14.08 7.79 10.44
N LEU A 26 -13.72 8.97 10.91
CA LEU A 26 -13.40 10.11 10.04
C LEU A 26 -12.17 9.83 9.19
N TRP A 27 -11.12 9.26 9.78
CA TRP A 27 -9.94 8.83 9.03
C TRP A 27 -10.27 7.76 7.99
N ALA A 28 -11.11 6.78 8.33
CA ALA A 28 -11.56 5.77 7.39
C ALA A 28 -12.41 6.37 6.23
N ALA A 29 -13.21 7.39 6.51
CA ALA A 29 -13.94 8.10 5.46
C ALA A 29 -12.99 8.93 4.57
N TYR A 30 -11.99 9.57 5.17
CA TYR A 30 -10.99 10.34 4.45
C TYR A 30 -10.13 9.46 3.53
N ASP A 31 -9.70 8.28 3.99
CA ASP A 31 -8.89 7.32 3.22
C ASP A 31 -9.55 6.89 1.90
N ARG A 32 -10.89 6.86 1.85
CA ARG A 32 -11.65 6.55 0.62
C ARG A 32 -11.59 7.65 -0.44
N ILE A 33 -11.37 8.89 -0.01
CA ILE A 33 -11.31 10.07 -0.88
C ILE A 33 -9.85 10.38 -1.26
N SER A 34 -8.96 10.23 -0.27
CA SER A 34 -7.53 10.48 -0.41
C SER A 34 -6.79 9.40 0.37
N PRO A 35 -6.30 8.35 -0.31
CA PRO A 35 -5.55 7.27 0.33
C PRO A 35 -4.42 7.83 1.20
N ILE A 36 -4.35 7.35 2.44
CA ILE A 36 -3.37 7.76 3.46
C ILE A 36 -2.04 6.99 3.29
N GLY A 37 -2.02 5.96 2.45
CA GLY A 37 -0.83 5.18 2.11
C GLY A 37 -0.01 5.74 0.95
N ASP A 38 0.99 4.96 0.57
CA ASP A 38 1.98 5.34 -0.45
C ASP A 38 1.46 5.23 -1.89
N GLU A 39 0.23 4.72 -2.08
CA GLU A 39 -0.45 4.58 -3.37
C GLU A 39 -0.41 5.87 -4.20
N ARG A 40 -0.58 7.03 -3.56
CA ARG A 40 -0.50 8.33 -4.25
C ARG A 40 0.88 8.56 -4.88
N GLY A 41 1.94 8.17 -4.20
CA GLY A 41 3.31 8.24 -4.71
C GLY A 41 3.50 7.30 -5.90
N ASP A 42 2.97 6.08 -5.80
CA ASP A 42 3.02 5.08 -6.88
C ASP A 42 2.29 5.58 -8.14
N PHE A 43 1.12 6.20 -7.99
CA PHE A 43 0.41 6.82 -9.12
C PHE A 43 1.21 7.97 -9.74
N LEU A 44 1.84 8.83 -8.93
CA LEU A 44 2.67 9.92 -9.44
C LEU A 44 3.89 9.38 -10.20
N ALA A 45 4.55 8.37 -9.66
CA ALA A 45 5.69 7.72 -10.32
C ALA A 45 5.27 7.10 -11.65
N ALA A 46 4.14 6.38 -11.67
CA ALA A 46 3.57 5.79 -12.89
C ALA A 46 3.26 6.87 -13.95
N GLN A 47 2.69 8.01 -13.55
CA GLN A 47 2.41 9.13 -14.45
C GLN A 47 3.69 9.66 -15.10
N LEU A 48 4.75 9.88 -14.31
CA LEU A 48 6.02 10.37 -14.80
C LEU A 48 6.68 9.37 -15.77
N VAL A 49 6.68 8.09 -15.41
CA VAL A 49 7.24 7.02 -16.25
C VAL A 49 6.46 6.88 -17.55
N ALA A 50 5.13 6.84 -17.50
CA ALA A 50 4.28 6.76 -18.69
C ALA A 50 4.50 7.96 -19.62
N ALA A 51 4.56 9.18 -19.07
CA ALA A 51 4.82 10.38 -19.85
C ALA A 51 6.20 10.34 -20.51
N PHE A 52 7.25 9.99 -19.77
CA PHE A 52 8.61 9.91 -20.26
C PHE A 52 8.78 8.83 -21.35
N HIS A 53 8.18 7.65 -21.13
CA HIS A 53 8.18 6.57 -22.10
C HIS A 53 7.44 6.98 -23.37
N ASN A 54 6.23 7.53 -23.24
CA ASN A 54 5.42 7.94 -24.38
C ASN A 54 6.02 9.10 -25.17
N ALA A 55 6.84 9.94 -24.55
CA ALA A 55 7.58 11.00 -25.22
C ALA A 55 8.76 10.47 -26.06
N ARG A 56 9.32 9.29 -25.73
CA ARG A 56 10.48 8.69 -26.44
C ARG A 56 10.15 7.47 -27.29
N ARG A 57 8.94 6.94 -27.21
CA ARG A 57 8.54 5.77 -28.00
C ARG A 57 8.64 6.03 -29.50
N ASP A 58 8.81 4.96 -30.27
CA ASP A 58 8.65 5.01 -31.72
C ASP A 58 7.21 5.48 -32.06
N PRO A 59 7.02 6.45 -32.98
CA PRO A 59 5.70 6.92 -33.39
C PRO A 59 4.76 5.81 -33.88
N LYS A 60 5.27 4.67 -34.33
CA LYS A 60 4.49 3.51 -34.81
C LYS A 60 4.07 2.55 -33.70
N SER A 61 4.70 2.62 -32.52
CA SER A 61 4.31 1.80 -31.37
C SER A 61 3.00 2.31 -30.75
N GLN A 62 2.37 1.54 -29.86
CA GLN A 62 1.21 1.99 -29.07
C GLN A 62 1.68 2.72 -27.79
N PRO A 63 0.95 3.74 -27.28
CA PRO A 63 1.37 4.39 -26.04
C PRO A 63 1.03 3.48 -24.87
N VAL A 64 1.85 3.53 -23.83
CA VAL A 64 1.57 2.81 -22.58
C VAL A 64 0.48 3.53 -21.82
N ASP A 65 -0.45 2.77 -21.23
CA ASP A 65 -1.45 3.32 -20.33
C ASP A 65 -0.84 3.59 -18.95
N LEU A 66 -1.44 4.52 -18.21
CA LEU A 66 -1.02 4.79 -16.84
C LEU A 66 -1.12 3.52 -15.97
N ASN A 67 -2.20 2.76 -16.11
CA ASN A 67 -2.47 1.59 -15.28
C ASN A 67 -1.49 0.44 -15.52
N ASP A 68 -0.82 0.43 -16.69
CA ASP A 68 0.24 -0.53 -17.00
C ASP A 68 1.52 -0.22 -16.22
N MET A 69 1.69 1.03 -15.78
CA MET A 69 2.89 1.54 -15.12
C MET A 69 2.74 1.65 -13.60
N VAL A 70 1.56 1.39 -13.04
CA VAL A 70 1.32 1.38 -11.60
C VAL A 70 1.89 0.10 -10.99
N ILE A 71 2.70 0.24 -9.93
CA ILE A 71 3.26 -0.90 -9.19
C ILE A 71 2.12 -1.66 -8.49
N LYS A 72 2.10 -2.98 -8.68
CA LYS A 72 1.13 -3.88 -8.03
C LYS A 72 1.81 -4.68 -6.93
N TRP A 73 1.79 -4.14 -5.72
CA TRP A 73 2.31 -4.81 -4.54
C TRP A 73 1.50 -6.08 -4.23
N GLY A 74 2.17 -7.23 -4.08
CA GLY A 74 1.53 -8.51 -3.76
C GLY A 74 0.75 -9.17 -4.90
N ALA A 75 0.95 -8.76 -6.17
CA ALA A 75 0.26 -9.35 -7.31
C ALA A 75 0.85 -10.69 -7.80
N SER A 76 2.06 -11.04 -7.36
CA SER A 76 2.54 -12.43 -7.41
C SER A 76 1.72 -13.20 -6.38
N GLY A 77 1.04 -14.29 -6.78
CA GLY A 77 0.16 -15.10 -5.90
C GLY A 77 0.80 -15.69 -4.64
N ASP A 78 2.06 -15.35 -4.34
CA ASP A 78 2.79 -15.65 -3.11
C ASP A 78 2.41 -14.65 -2.00
N GLY A 79 1.11 -14.55 -1.71
CA GLY A 79 0.61 -13.70 -0.64
C GLY A 79 1.21 -14.12 0.72
N PRO A 80 1.41 -13.18 1.67
CA PRO A 80 2.05 -13.45 2.96
C PRO A 80 1.28 -14.43 3.86
N GLU A 81 0.05 -14.83 3.51
CA GLU A 81 -0.76 -15.75 4.33
C GLU A 81 -0.11 -17.15 4.49
N GLU A 82 0.57 -17.67 3.46
CA GLU A 82 1.35 -18.92 3.59
C GLU A 82 2.61 -18.74 4.46
N SER A 83 3.18 -17.53 4.47
CA SER A 83 4.40 -17.23 5.24
C SER A 83 4.13 -16.91 6.71
N LEU A 84 2.95 -16.38 7.05
CA LEU A 84 2.61 -15.94 8.41
C LEU A 84 2.25 -17.10 9.32
N THR A 85 1.55 -18.11 8.82
CA THR A 85 1.17 -19.31 9.58
C THR A 85 2.38 -20.11 10.06
N GLY A 86 3.42 -20.24 9.23
CA GLY A 86 4.68 -20.86 9.64
C GLY A 86 5.46 -20.04 10.67
N LEU A 87 5.37 -18.71 10.59
CA LEU A 87 6.05 -17.80 11.51
C LEU A 87 5.38 -17.77 12.89
N GLU A 88 4.04 -17.76 12.92
CA GLU A 88 3.25 -17.89 14.16
C GLU A 88 3.52 -19.23 14.85
N SER A 89 3.56 -20.32 14.09
CA SER A 89 3.88 -21.66 14.63
C SER A 89 5.30 -21.72 15.23
N TRP A 90 6.29 -21.10 14.57
CA TRP A 90 7.66 -21.01 15.07
C TRP A 90 7.77 -20.14 16.35
N LEU A 91 7.01 -19.05 16.43
CA LEU A 91 6.99 -18.19 17.62
C LEU A 91 6.36 -18.91 18.82
N ASP A 92 5.30 -19.69 18.61
CA ASP A 92 4.68 -20.50 19.66
C ASP A 92 5.65 -21.57 20.20
N GLU A 93 6.44 -22.20 19.33
CA GLU A 93 7.48 -23.17 19.73
C GLU A 93 8.60 -22.54 20.58
N MET A 94 8.91 -21.27 20.36
CA MET A 94 9.92 -20.52 21.14
C MET A 94 9.38 -19.97 22.46
N ALA A 95 8.06 -19.88 22.61
CA ALA A 95 7.40 -19.33 23.80
C ALA A 95 6.97 -20.40 24.83
N GLY A 96 6.99 -21.68 24.43
CA GLY A 96 6.75 -22.85 25.30
C GLY A 96 8.03 -23.41 25.91
#